data_AF-R7S5K2-F1
#
_entry.id   AF-R7S5K2-F1
#
_cell.length_a   1.000
_cell.length_b   1.000
_cell.length_c   1.000
_cell.angle_alpha   90.00
_cell.angle_beta   90.00
_cell.angle_gamma   90.00
#
_symmetry.space_group_name_H-M   'P 1'
#
loop_
_entity.id
_entity.type
_entity.pdbx_description
1 polymer ?
#
loop_
_entity_poly.entity_id
_entity_poly.type
_entity_poly.pdbx_seq_one_letter_code
_entity_poly.pdbx_strand_id
1 'polypeptide(L)'
;MPRITVNPHEQVPPDFAGPAFILARAAIAQANGITEEEAIQALTDQWASQNNAEKQAWNAQAAEDQEAAETAERERAERAEAERLDEEREAAKTRPKAPVYEDNQTIGDDQDLHTDSDILLKLRNYKYTDMWYHGANGRRLATSWAVSRNDDTMVLAKEGEGLAVKHSSTAKLARHCVPDRDLTWEQFTVAKGGLLEDMARVGWEANVIHDFALLFYKMDGHRIRYQPYGNTCLLIYMDEVRRGWHLA
;
A
#
# COMPACT_ATOMS: atom_id res chain seq x y z
N MET A 1 -39.65 -13.19 -33.73
CA MET A 1 -41.14 -13.11 -33.67
C MET A 1 -41.49 -11.90 -32.83
N PRO A 2 -42.58 -11.16 -33.11
CA PRO A 2 -43.04 -10.09 -32.22
C PRO A 2 -43.35 -10.68 -30.83
N ARG A 3 -42.91 -9.99 -29.77
CA ARG A 3 -43.09 -10.41 -28.38
C ARG A 3 -44.58 -10.40 -28.03
N ILE A 4 -45.10 -11.49 -27.48
CA ILE A 4 -46.50 -11.54 -27.04
C ILE A 4 -46.60 -10.74 -25.73
N THR A 5 -47.53 -9.78 -25.68
CA THR A 5 -47.72 -8.87 -24.53
C THR A 5 -48.92 -9.22 -23.66
N VAL A 6 -49.84 -10.07 -24.16
CA VAL A 6 -51.06 -10.50 -23.48
C VAL A 6 -51.00 -12.00 -23.28
N ASN A 7 -51.22 -12.47 -22.04
CA ASN A 7 -51.16 -13.89 -21.69
C ASN A 7 -52.26 -14.69 -22.43
N PRO A 8 -51.92 -15.60 -23.37
CA PRO A 8 -52.90 -16.41 -24.10
C PRO A 8 -53.64 -17.42 -23.22
N HIS A 9 -53.10 -17.74 -22.03
CA HIS A 9 -53.77 -18.60 -21.05
C HIS A 9 -54.98 -17.95 -20.39
N GLU A 10 -55.07 -16.63 -20.41
CA GLU A 10 -56.19 -15.87 -19.83
C GLU A 10 -57.29 -15.54 -20.86
N GLN A 11 -57.08 -15.89 -22.13
CA GLN A 11 -58.05 -15.64 -23.19
C GLN A 11 -59.14 -16.72 -23.20
N VAL A 12 -60.39 -16.26 -23.21
CA VAL A 12 -61.60 -17.10 -23.33
C VAL A 12 -62.08 -17.06 -24.79
N PRO A 13 -62.56 -18.18 -25.35
CA PRO A 13 -63.14 -18.19 -26.69
C PRO A 13 -64.29 -17.17 -26.79
N PRO A 14 -64.31 -16.33 -27.84
CA PRO A 14 -65.46 -15.49 -28.12
C PRO A 14 -66.73 -16.34 -28.28
N ASP A 15 -67.88 -15.80 -27.86
CA ASP A 15 -69.17 -16.46 -28.09
C ASP A 15 -69.56 -16.35 -29.58
N PHE A 16 -69.09 -17.31 -30.37
CA PHE A 16 -69.40 -17.40 -31.80
C PHE A 16 -70.87 -17.74 -32.08
N ALA A 17 -71.62 -18.22 -31.07
CA ALA A 17 -73.06 -18.43 -31.19
C ALA A 17 -73.87 -17.13 -30.97
N GLY A 18 -73.24 -16.10 -30.37
CA GLY A 18 -73.85 -14.83 -30.03
C GLY A 18 -74.29 -13.98 -31.25
N PRO A 19 -75.21 -13.02 -31.03
CA PRO A 19 -75.83 -12.24 -32.11
C PRO A 19 -74.85 -11.41 -32.95
N ALA A 20 -73.67 -11.08 -32.40
CA ALA A 20 -72.62 -10.33 -33.09
C ALA A 20 -72.04 -11.07 -34.32
N PHE A 21 -72.09 -12.40 -34.35
CA PHE A 21 -71.49 -13.22 -35.40
C PHE A 21 -72.49 -13.78 -36.41
N ILE A 22 -73.76 -13.37 -36.39
CA ILE A 22 -74.82 -13.88 -37.29
C ILE A 22 -74.45 -13.70 -38.77
N LEU A 23 -74.05 -12.48 -39.16
CA LEU A 23 -73.67 -12.17 -40.55
C LEU A 23 -72.42 -12.95 -41.00
N ALA A 24 -71.44 -13.13 -40.11
CA ALA A 24 -70.21 -13.86 -40.42
C ALA A 24 -70.47 -15.37 -40.57
N ARG A 25 -71.30 -15.95 -39.70
CA ARG A 25 -71.70 -17.37 -39.77
C ARG A 25 -72.45 -17.70 -41.06
N ALA A 26 -73.42 -16.87 -41.44
CA ALA A 26 -74.20 -17.07 -42.66
C ALA A 26 -73.32 -16.99 -43.92
N ALA A 27 -72.36 -16.05 -43.96
CA ALA A 27 -71.41 -15.93 -45.06
C ALA A 27 -70.47 -17.15 -45.17
N ILE A 28 -69.96 -17.67 -44.04
CA ILE A 28 -69.08 -18.84 -43.99
C ILE A 28 -69.85 -20.12 -44.36
N ALA A 29 -71.08 -20.28 -43.85
CA ALA A 29 -71.98 -21.38 -44.18
C ALA A 29 -72.28 -21.43 -45.68
N GLN A 30 -72.59 -20.27 -46.28
CA GLN A 30 -72.88 -20.17 -47.72
C GLN A 30 -71.65 -20.37 -48.61
N ALA A 31 -70.47 -19.87 -48.20
CA ALA A 31 -69.23 -20.00 -48.96
C ALA A 31 -68.66 -21.42 -48.95
N ASN A 32 -68.81 -22.15 -47.84
CA ASN A 32 -68.26 -23.49 -47.66
C ASN A 32 -69.30 -24.61 -47.87
N GLY A 33 -70.57 -24.26 -48.08
CA GLY A 33 -71.66 -25.23 -48.26
C GLY A 33 -71.97 -26.04 -47.00
N ILE A 34 -71.72 -25.47 -45.82
CA ILE A 34 -71.88 -26.10 -44.51
C ILE A 34 -73.05 -25.48 -43.74
N THR A 35 -73.50 -26.15 -42.68
CA THR A 35 -74.53 -25.61 -41.78
C THR A 35 -73.98 -24.51 -40.86
N GLU A 36 -74.85 -23.65 -40.33
CA GLU A 36 -74.44 -22.60 -39.38
C GLU A 36 -73.84 -23.17 -38.08
N GLU A 37 -74.25 -24.38 -37.68
CA GLU A 37 -73.69 -25.12 -36.53
C GLU A 37 -72.25 -25.58 -36.82
N GLU A 38 -72.00 -26.12 -38.02
CA GLU A 38 -70.65 -26.48 -38.46
C GLU A 38 -69.76 -25.24 -38.64
N ALA A 39 -70.31 -24.08 -39.02
CA ALA A 39 -69.58 -22.83 -39.09
C ALA A 39 -69.16 -22.31 -37.70
N ILE A 40 -69.99 -22.50 -36.66
CA ILE A 40 -69.64 -22.18 -35.26
C ILE A 40 -68.51 -23.09 -34.78
N GLN A 41 -68.58 -24.40 -35.07
CA GLN A 41 -67.54 -25.34 -34.69
C GLN A 41 -66.21 -25.03 -35.39
N ALA A 42 -66.25 -24.74 -36.70
CA ALA A 42 -65.05 -24.36 -37.45
C ALA A 42 -64.37 -23.09 -36.92
N LEU A 43 -65.14 -22.07 -36.52
CA LEU A 43 -64.61 -20.85 -35.89
C LEU A 43 -64.01 -21.13 -34.51
N THR A 44 -64.64 -22.01 -33.75
CA THR A 44 -64.16 -22.42 -32.42
C THR A 44 -62.86 -23.21 -32.52
N ASP A 45 -62.78 -24.15 -33.47
CA ASP A 45 -61.59 -24.97 -33.71
C ASP A 45 -60.43 -24.12 -34.25
N GLN A 46 -60.72 -23.17 -35.15
CA GLN A 46 -59.73 -22.23 -35.66
C GLN A 46 -59.19 -21.34 -34.53
N TRP A 47 -60.06 -20.81 -33.67
CA TRP A 47 -59.64 -20.03 -32.51
C TRP A 47 -58.82 -20.87 -31.52
N ALA A 48 -59.23 -22.11 -31.25
CA ALA A 48 -58.50 -23.00 -30.34
C ALA A 48 -57.11 -23.36 -30.90
N SER A 49 -57.00 -23.60 -32.21
CA SER A 49 -55.72 -23.84 -32.89
C SER A 49 -54.80 -22.63 -32.78
N GLN A 50 -55.32 -21.43 -33.06
CA GLN A 50 -54.56 -20.20 -32.95
C GLN A 50 -54.13 -19.90 -31.50
N ASN A 51 -55.04 -20.02 -30.54
CA ASN A 51 -54.74 -19.81 -29.12
C ASN A 51 -53.71 -20.83 -28.60
N ASN A 52 -53.77 -22.09 -29.05
CA ASN A 52 -52.74 -23.08 -28.70
C ASN A 52 -51.37 -22.75 -29.28
N ALA A 53 -51.30 -22.24 -30.52
CA ALA A 53 -50.05 -21.76 -31.10
C ALA A 53 -49.49 -20.55 -30.33
N GLU A 54 -50.36 -19.62 -29.93
CA GLU A 54 -49.98 -18.46 -29.11
C GLU A 54 -49.51 -18.89 -27.70
N LYS A 55 -50.16 -19.86 -27.06
CA LYS A 55 -49.71 -20.45 -25.78
C LYS A 55 -48.33 -21.11 -25.89
N GLN A 56 -48.05 -21.83 -26.98
CA GLN A 56 -46.74 -22.43 -27.21
C GLN A 56 -45.66 -21.36 -27.38
N ALA A 57 -45.94 -20.32 -28.17
CA ALA A 57 -45.03 -19.20 -28.34
C ALA A 57 -44.79 -18.42 -27.03
N TRP A 58 -45.83 -18.21 -26.22
CA TRP A 58 -45.72 -17.59 -24.90
C TRP A 58 -44.87 -18.42 -23.94
N ASN A 59 -45.10 -19.74 -23.87
CA ASN A 59 -44.33 -20.63 -23.00
C ASN A 59 -42.85 -20.66 -23.42
N ALA A 60 -42.56 -20.64 -24.72
CA ALA A 60 -41.20 -20.55 -25.22
C ALA A 60 -40.53 -19.22 -24.81
N GLN A 61 -41.24 -18.10 -24.92
CA GLN A 61 -40.75 -16.79 -24.51
C GLN A 61 -40.51 -16.72 -23.00
N ALA A 62 -41.41 -17.27 -22.19
CA ALA A 62 -41.28 -17.30 -20.74
C ALA A 62 -40.08 -18.17 -20.28
N ALA A 63 -39.84 -19.29 -20.96
CA ALA A 63 -38.68 -20.13 -20.71
C ALA A 63 -37.36 -19.41 -21.05
N GLU A 64 -37.31 -18.70 -22.19
CA GLU A 64 -36.15 -17.90 -22.60
C GLU A 64 -35.88 -16.73 -21.64
N ASP A 65 -36.93 -16.01 -21.22
CA ASP A 65 -36.81 -14.92 -20.23
C ASP A 65 -36.31 -15.46 -18.87
N GLN A 66 -36.75 -16.66 -18.46
CA GLN A 66 -36.30 -17.30 -17.22
C GLN A 66 -34.83 -17.72 -17.31
N GLU A 67 -34.40 -18.34 -18.41
CA GLU A 67 -33.01 -18.74 -18.62
C GLU A 67 -32.08 -17.50 -18.70
N ALA A 68 -32.54 -16.42 -19.33
CA ALA A 68 -31.82 -15.15 -19.36
C ALA A 68 -31.71 -14.51 -17.97
N ALA A 69 -32.75 -14.62 -17.13
CA ALA A 69 -32.71 -14.13 -15.76
C ALA A 69 -31.74 -14.95 -14.88
N GLU A 70 -31.78 -16.28 -14.98
CA GLU A 70 -30.89 -17.18 -14.24
C GLU A 70 -29.42 -16.99 -14.63
N THR A 71 -29.13 -16.82 -15.93
CA THR A 71 -27.77 -16.54 -16.41
C THR A 71 -27.27 -15.19 -15.92
N ALA A 72 -28.10 -14.14 -16.00
CA ALA A 72 -27.74 -12.82 -15.49
C ALA A 72 -27.52 -12.82 -13.96
N GLU A 73 -28.28 -13.61 -13.21
CA GLU A 73 -28.08 -13.77 -11.77
C GLU A 73 -26.78 -14.50 -11.44
N ARG A 74 -26.47 -15.60 -12.16
CA ARG A 74 -25.20 -16.30 -12.02
C ARG A 74 -24.01 -15.40 -12.34
N GLU A 75 -24.06 -14.65 -13.44
CA GLU A 75 -22.99 -13.71 -13.78
C GLU A 75 -22.79 -12.61 -12.74
N ARG A 76 -23.87 -12.14 -12.10
CA ARG A 76 -23.77 -11.16 -11.01
C ARG A 76 -23.14 -11.77 -9.75
N ALA A 77 -23.52 -13.00 -9.42
CA ALA A 77 -22.96 -13.73 -8.28
C ALA A 77 -21.46 -13.98 -8.47
N GLU A 78 -21.05 -14.45 -9.67
CA GLU A 78 -19.65 -14.67 -10.01
C GLU A 78 -18.84 -13.37 -9.96
N ARG A 79 -19.39 -12.26 -10.50
CA ARG A 79 -18.73 -10.94 -10.42
C ARG A 79 -18.55 -10.46 -8.98
N ALA A 80 -19.57 -10.62 -8.13
CA ALA A 80 -19.48 -10.23 -6.72
C ALA A 80 -18.50 -11.11 -5.93
N GLU A 81 -18.39 -12.39 -6.27
CA GLU A 81 -17.40 -13.29 -5.66
C GLU A 81 -15.98 -12.94 -6.10
N ALA A 82 -15.78 -12.65 -7.39
CA ALA A 82 -14.49 -12.20 -7.90
C ALA A 82 -14.04 -10.87 -7.26
N GLU A 83 -14.95 -9.91 -7.11
CA GLU A 83 -14.68 -8.62 -6.45
C GLU A 83 -14.28 -8.81 -4.99
N ARG A 84 -14.99 -9.66 -4.24
CA ARG A 84 -14.61 -10.01 -2.86
C ARG A 84 -13.23 -10.66 -2.77
N LEU A 85 -12.90 -11.55 -3.72
CA LEU A 85 -11.62 -12.24 -3.74
C LEU A 85 -10.46 -11.27 -4.05
N ASP A 86 -10.70 -10.31 -4.94
CA ASP A 86 -9.75 -9.24 -5.26
C ASP A 86 -9.58 -8.27 -4.08
N GLU A 87 -10.67 -7.86 -3.41
CA GLU A 87 -10.61 -7.07 -2.19
C GLU A 87 -9.80 -7.78 -1.09
N GLU A 88 -10.01 -9.08 -0.90
CA GLU A 88 -9.24 -9.86 0.08
C GLU A 88 -7.76 -9.95 -0.29
N ARG A 89 -7.44 -10.09 -1.60
CA ARG A 89 -6.06 -10.07 -2.09
C ARG A 89 -5.40 -8.71 -1.89
N GLU A 90 -6.08 -7.61 -2.19
CA GLU A 90 -5.56 -6.26 -1.96
C GLU A 90 -5.41 -5.95 -0.46
N ALA A 91 -6.37 -6.38 0.37
CA ALA A 91 -6.27 -6.30 1.82
C ALA A 91 -5.08 -7.13 2.35
N ALA A 92 -4.81 -8.31 1.76
CA ALA A 92 -3.66 -9.14 2.14
C ALA A 92 -2.31 -8.50 1.75
N LYS A 93 -2.25 -7.77 0.62
CA LYS A 93 -1.04 -7.02 0.21
C LYS A 93 -0.72 -5.86 1.15
N THR A 94 -1.74 -5.21 1.70
CA THR A 94 -1.60 -4.04 2.58
C THR A 94 -1.47 -4.40 4.06
N ARG A 95 -1.74 -5.66 4.44
CA ARG A 95 -1.53 -6.12 5.82
C ARG A 95 -0.06 -5.98 6.19
N PRO A 96 0.25 -5.32 7.32
CA PRO A 96 1.61 -5.21 7.80
C PRO A 96 2.16 -6.61 8.03
N LYS A 97 3.30 -6.91 7.42
CA LYS A 97 4.01 -8.17 7.66
C LYS A 97 4.43 -8.20 9.12
N ALA A 98 4.12 -9.31 9.80
CA ALA A 98 4.69 -9.55 11.11
C ALA A 98 6.23 -9.51 10.99
N PRO A 99 6.93 -8.92 11.97
CA PRO A 99 8.38 -8.97 11.99
C PRO A 99 8.82 -10.43 11.98
N VAL A 100 9.73 -10.76 11.07
CA VAL A 100 10.37 -12.07 11.01
C VAL A 100 11.33 -12.14 12.20
N TYR A 101 11.20 -13.18 13.02
CA TYR A 101 12.14 -13.46 14.09
C TYR A 101 12.70 -14.87 13.89
N GLU A 102 13.97 -15.06 14.19
CA GLU A 102 14.61 -16.38 14.15
C GLU A 102 14.41 -17.06 15.50
N ASP A 103 13.75 -18.22 15.52
CA ASP A 103 13.37 -18.99 16.74
C ASP A 103 14.56 -19.35 17.66
N ASN A 104 15.81 -19.20 17.17
CA ASN A 104 17.02 -19.57 17.89
C ASN A 104 18.05 -18.43 17.99
N GLN A 105 17.64 -17.18 17.70
CA GLN A 105 18.50 -16.02 17.89
C GLN A 105 18.60 -15.70 19.38
N THR A 106 19.78 -15.93 19.96
CA THR A 106 20.09 -15.44 21.30
C THR A 106 20.07 -13.92 21.27
N ILE A 107 19.21 -13.32 22.09
CA ILE A 107 19.25 -11.88 22.35
C ILE A 107 20.58 -11.62 23.06
N GLY A 108 21.45 -10.81 22.45
CA GLY A 108 22.70 -10.40 23.08
C GLY A 108 22.42 -9.59 24.34
N ASP A 109 23.32 -9.67 25.32
CA ASP A 109 23.21 -8.90 26.56
C ASP A 109 23.36 -7.38 26.33
N ASP A 110 23.89 -7.00 25.17
CA ASP A 110 24.14 -5.60 24.79
C ASP A 110 23.10 -5.06 23.81
N GLN A 111 22.69 -3.81 24.04
CA GLN A 111 21.86 -3.07 23.09
C GLN A 111 22.70 -2.63 21.88
N ASP A 112 22.25 -2.97 20.67
CA ASP A 112 22.82 -2.46 19.43
C ASP A 112 22.58 -0.95 19.30
N LEU A 113 23.53 -0.16 19.83
CA LEU A 113 23.53 1.29 19.70
C LEU A 113 23.96 1.66 18.28
N HIS A 114 23.11 2.39 17.56
CA HIS A 114 23.40 2.82 16.20
C HIS A 114 23.56 4.34 16.11
N THR A 115 24.43 4.77 15.21
CA THR A 115 24.51 6.17 14.79
C THR A 115 23.28 6.51 13.94
N ASP A 116 22.82 7.77 14.01
CA ASP A 116 21.69 8.26 13.24
C ASP A 116 21.95 8.20 11.72
N SER A 117 20.91 7.87 10.94
CA SER A 117 21.01 7.65 9.50
C SER A 117 21.42 8.90 8.71
N ASP A 118 20.96 10.09 9.09
CA ASP A 118 21.32 11.34 8.42
C ASP A 118 22.79 11.71 8.70
N ILE A 119 23.28 11.37 9.90
CA ILE A 119 24.70 11.54 10.25
C ILE A 119 25.56 10.58 9.44
N LEU A 120 25.16 9.31 9.30
CA LEU A 120 25.85 8.35 8.43
C LEU A 120 25.83 8.80 6.97
N LEU A 121 24.73 9.39 6.49
CA LEU A 121 24.64 9.95 5.15
C LEU A 121 25.61 11.13 4.94
N LYS A 122 25.75 12.02 5.93
CA LYS A 122 26.77 13.08 5.91
C LYS A 122 28.18 12.49 5.87
N LEU A 123 28.46 11.51 6.72
CA LEU A 123 29.76 10.85 6.78
C LEU A 123 30.09 10.16 5.45
N ARG A 124 29.13 9.45 4.83
CA ARG A 124 29.29 8.85 3.49
C ARG A 124 29.68 9.86 2.42
N ASN A 125 29.16 11.08 2.54
CA ASN A 125 29.45 12.17 1.62
C ASN A 125 30.69 13.00 2.03
N TYR A 126 31.56 12.46 2.90
CA TYR A 126 32.77 13.11 3.41
C TYR A 126 32.49 14.49 4.05
N LYS A 127 31.28 14.72 4.57
CA LYS A 127 30.93 15.95 5.29
C LYS A 127 31.33 15.82 6.76
N TYR A 128 31.67 16.96 7.38
CA TYR A 128 31.99 17.03 8.80
C TYR A 128 30.81 16.53 9.66
N THR A 129 31.12 15.66 10.62
CA THR A 129 30.22 15.20 11.68
C THR A 129 30.92 15.28 13.03
N ASP A 130 30.28 15.87 14.03
CA ASP A 130 30.81 15.95 15.39
C ASP A 130 30.98 14.54 15.99
N MET A 131 32.08 14.32 16.72
CA MET A 131 32.42 13.05 17.37
C MET A 131 31.31 12.57 18.29
N TRP A 132 30.58 13.49 18.92
CA TRP A 132 29.52 13.18 19.88
C TRP A 132 28.47 12.20 19.31
N TYR A 133 28.12 12.32 18.02
CA TYR A 133 27.15 11.45 17.36
C TYR A 133 27.59 9.98 17.32
N HIS A 134 28.91 9.76 17.24
CA HIS A 134 29.53 8.45 17.14
C HIS A 134 29.86 7.86 18.53
N GLY A 135 29.73 8.67 19.59
CA GLY A 135 29.91 8.23 20.98
C GLY A 135 28.65 7.59 21.58
N ALA A 136 28.79 7.02 22.77
CA ALA A 136 27.70 6.32 23.47
C ALA A 136 26.46 7.20 23.67
N ASN A 137 26.61 8.48 24.03
CA ASN A 137 25.48 9.37 24.28
C ASN A 137 24.69 9.68 23.00
N GLY A 138 25.39 10.00 21.91
CA GLY A 138 24.78 10.27 20.61
C GLY A 138 24.03 9.06 20.07
N ARG A 139 24.66 7.88 20.10
CA ARG A 139 24.03 6.63 19.65
C ARG A 139 22.84 6.20 20.52
N ARG A 140 22.93 6.31 21.85
CA ARG A 140 21.78 6.05 22.74
C ARG A 140 20.59 6.96 22.42
N LEU A 141 20.85 8.25 22.21
CA LEU A 141 19.77 9.19 21.91
C LEU A 141 19.17 8.91 20.53
N ALA A 142 20.01 8.66 19.52
CA ALA A 142 19.56 8.24 18.19
C ALA A 142 18.71 6.96 18.23
N THR A 143 19.17 5.93 18.93
CA THR A 143 18.43 4.67 19.09
C THR A 143 17.11 4.85 19.85
N SER A 144 17.11 5.62 20.95
CA SER A 144 15.88 5.87 21.70
C SER A 144 14.82 6.59 20.88
N TRP A 145 15.22 7.50 19.98
CA TRP A 145 14.27 8.19 19.11
C TRP A 145 13.87 7.39 17.88
N ALA A 146 14.75 6.56 17.33
CA ALA A 146 14.38 5.61 16.28
C ALA A 146 13.30 4.62 16.77
N VAL A 147 13.35 4.22 18.05
CA VAL A 147 12.36 3.35 18.67
C VAL A 147 11.09 4.11 19.09
N SER A 148 11.20 5.40 19.43
CA SER A 148 10.07 6.27 19.80
C SER A 148 9.27 6.69 18.55
N ARG A 149 8.50 5.73 18.07
CA ARG A 149 7.70 5.66 16.85
C ARG A 149 6.62 6.76 16.73
N ASN A 150 7.04 7.98 16.39
CA ASN A 150 6.15 9.07 15.93
C ASN A 150 6.83 9.97 14.88
N ASP A 151 7.82 9.44 14.16
CA ASP A 151 8.80 10.23 13.41
C ASP A 151 8.54 10.33 11.90
N ASP A 152 7.31 10.10 11.43
CA ASP A 152 6.92 10.52 10.06
C ASP A 152 6.84 12.06 9.91
N THR A 153 7.19 12.80 10.97
CA THR A 153 7.28 14.25 10.93
C THR A 153 8.55 14.65 10.18
N MET A 154 8.40 15.03 8.92
CA MET A 154 9.47 15.66 8.16
C MET A 154 9.40 17.19 8.33
N VAL A 155 10.56 17.81 8.52
CA VAL A 155 10.71 19.27 8.66
C VAL A 155 11.33 19.81 7.38
N LEU A 156 10.73 20.89 6.83
CA LEU A 156 11.33 21.67 5.76
C LEU A 156 12.44 22.56 6.36
N ALA A 157 13.68 22.28 5.99
CA ALA A 157 14.85 23.04 6.40
C ALA A 157 15.48 23.75 5.20
N LYS A 158 15.91 25.00 5.38
CA LYS A 158 16.67 25.72 4.35
C LYS A 158 18.09 25.13 4.27
N GLU A 159 18.48 24.67 3.09
CA GLU A 159 19.81 24.13 2.80
C GLU A 159 20.40 24.88 1.59
N GLY A 160 21.31 25.83 1.85
CA GLY A 160 21.86 26.73 0.83
C GLY A 160 20.80 27.66 0.24
N GLU A 161 20.70 27.68 -1.09
CA GLU A 161 19.65 28.42 -1.83
C GLU A 161 18.31 27.67 -1.90
N GLY A 162 18.25 26.40 -1.47
CA GLY A 162 17.07 25.54 -1.57
C GLY A 162 16.40 25.21 -0.23
N LEU A 163 15.23 24.57 -0.33
CA LEU A 163 14.55 23.91 0.78
C LEU A 163 14.76 22.40 0.66
N ALA A 164 15.18 21.77 1.75
CA ALA A 164 15.34 20.32 1.86
C ALA A 164 14.39 19.77 2.93
N VAL A 165 13.78 18.63 2.64
CA VAL A 165 12.97 17.88 3.59
C VAL A 165 13.91 17.01 4.43
N LYS A 166 13.90 17.17 5.76
CA LYS A 166 14.73 16.40 6.70
C LYS A 166 13.89 15.73 7.77
N HIS A 167 14.37 14.62 8.31
CA HIS A 167 13.70 13.93 9.39
C HIS A 167 13.75 14.74 10.70
N SER A 168 12.68 14.71 11.50
CA SER A 168 12.65 15.51 12.75
C SER A 168 13.66 15.01 13.80
N SER A 169 13.99 13.71 13.80
CA SER A 169 15.02 13.11 14.68
C SER A 169 16.34 13.86 14.62
N THR A 170 16.86 14.13 13.42
CA THR A 170 18.18 14.73 13.22
C THR A 170 18.25 16.15 13.76
N ALA A 171 17.17 16.92 13.59
CA ALA A 171 17.05 18.28 14.13
C ALA A 171 16.96 18.28 15.66
N LYS A 172 16.29 17.28 16.25
CA LYS A 172 16.30 17.09 17.70
C LYS A 172 17.71 16.70 18.18
N LEU A 173 18.44 15.89 17.41
CA LEU A 173 19.72 15.32 17.84
C LEU A 173 20.80 16.40 17.91
N ALA A 174 20.76 17.30 16.92
CA ALA A 174 21.60 18.48 16.91
C ALA A 174 21.46 19.36 18.16
N ARG A 175 20.30 19.40 18.83
CA ARG A 175 20.10 20.18 20.06
C ARG A 175 20.89 19.65 21.26
N HIS A 176 21.24 18.37 21.24
CA HIS A 176 21.99 17.71 22.32
C HIS A 176 23.45 17.47 21.93
N CYS A 177 23.83 17.84 20.70
CA CYS A 177 25.19 17.64 20.21
C CYS A 177 26.17 18.51 20.99
N VAL A 178 27.21 17.87 21.51
CA VAL A 178 28.34 18.55 22.15
C VAL A 178 29.44 18.72 21.10
N PRO A 179 29.95 19.95 20.86
CA PRO A 179 31.08 20.17 19.95
C PRO A 179 32.32 19.40 20.38
N ASP A 180 33.16 19.01 19.42
CA ASP A 180 34.37 18.21 19.67
C ASP A 180 35.29 18.81 20.76
N ARG A 181 35.45 20.14 20.76
CA ARG A 181 36.26 20.88 21.75
C ARG A 181 35.74 20.83 23.20
N ASP A 182 34.43 20.59 23.37
CA ASP A 182 33.75 20.62 24.66
C ASP A 182 33.48 19.21 25.21
N LEU A 183 33.92 18.16 24.51
CA LEU A 183 33.82 16.78 24.97
C LEU A 183 34.73 16.53 26.18
N THR A 184 34.37 15.53 26.99
CA THR A 184 35.33 14.96 27.94
C THR A 184 36.27 14.01 27.20
N TRP A 185 37.46 13.78 27.75
CA TRP A 185 38.41 12.84 27.15
C TRP A 185 37.83 11.41 27.07
N GLU A 186 37.03 11.01 28.05
CA GLU A 186 36.34 9.72 28.06
C GLU A 186 35.31 9.62 26.93
N GLN A 187 34.48 10.66 26.76
CA GLN A 187 33.51 10.73 25.66
C GLN A 187 34.21 10.68 24.30
N PHE A 188 35.30 11.44 24.14
CA PHE A 188 36.12 11.40 22.94
C PHE A 188 36.71 10.01 22.70
N THR A 189 37.22 9.35 23.75
CA THR A 189 37.79 8.00 23.66
C THR A 189 36.80 6.98 23.11
N VAL A 190 35.56 7.00 23.61
CA VAL A 190 34.48 6.14 23.10
C VAL A 190 34.10 6.53 21.67
N ALA A 191 33.95 7.82 21.38
CA ALA A 191 33.54 8.32 20.07
C ALA A 191 34.53 7.98 18.95
N LYS A 192 35.84 7.89 19.24
CA LYS A 192 36.86 7.48 18.25
C LYS A 192 36.56 6.10 17.66
N GLY A 193 36.31 5.12 18.53
CA GLY A 193 35.97 3.76 18.10
C GLY A 193 34.71 3.76 17.24
N GLY A 194 33.67 4.44 17.72
CA GLY A 194 32.42 4.56 16.96
C GLY A 194 32.58 5.24 15.61
N LEU A 195 33.37 6.30 15.49
CA LEU A 195 33.61 6.97 14.22
C LEU A 195 34.30 6.03 13.22
N LEU A 196 35.33 5.31 13.65
CA LEU A 196 36.06 4.36 12.78
C LEU A 196 35.13 3.23 12.30
N GLU A 197 34.28 2.70 13.18
CA GLU A 197 33.25 1.72 12.80
C GLU A 197 32.27 2.28 11.77
N ASP A 198 31.80 3.52 11.97
CA ASP A 198 30.86 4.15 11.06
C ASP A 198 31.50 4.49 9.70
N MET A 199 32.77 4.92 9.68
CA MET A 199 33.54 5.13 8.44
C MET A 199 33.64 3.82 7.64
N ALA A 200 33.99 2.71 8.30
CA ALA A 200 34.02 1.40 7.67
C ALA A 200 32.64 0.99 7.15
N ARG A 201 31.59 1.21 7.94
CA ARG A 201 30.20 0.87 7.60
C ARG A 201 29.70 1.63 6.37
N VAL A 202 30.04 2.91 6.23
CA VAL A 202 29.62 3.73 5.07
C VAL A 202 30.57 3.61 3.88
N GLY A 203 31.57 2.74 3.95
CA GLY A 203 32.43 2.37 2.83
C GLY A 203 33.59 3.33 2.56
N TRP A 204 34.14 3.98 3.60
CA TRP A 204 35.38 4.74 3.43
C TRP A 204 36.56 3.83 3.11
N GLU A 205 37.51 4.34 2.34
CA GLU A 205 38.73 3.62 1.98
C GLU A 205 39.57 3.28 3.21
N ALA A 206 40.16 2.08 3.23
CA ALA A 206 40.87 1.55 4.39
C ALA A 206 42.10 2.39 4.79
N ASN A 207 42.77 3.03 3.83
CA ASN A 207 43.88 3.94 4.10
C ASN A 207 43.42 5.20 4.85
N VAL A 208 42.25 5.75 4.50
CA VAL A 208 41.70 6.93 5.19
C VAL A 208 41.32 6.55 6.62
N ILE A 209 40.68 5.39 6.81
CA ILE A 209 40.37 4.88 8.17
C ILE A 209 41.65 4.67 8.98
N HIS A 210 42.71 4.12 8.36
CA HIS A 210 44.01 3.95 8.99
C HIS A 210 44.62 5.29 9.43
N ASP A 211 44.57 6.33 8.59
CA ASP A 211 45.11 7.65 8.91
C ASP A 211 44.38 8.29 10.11
N PHE A 212 43.05 8.15 10.18
CA PHE A 212 42.27 8.55 11.35
C PHE A 212 42.68 7.78 12.61
N ALA A 213 42.82 6.45 12.51
CA ALA A 213 43.27 5.62 13.63
C ALA A 213 44.68 6.02 14.11
N LEU A 214 45.59 6.34 13.20
CA LEU A 214 46.94 6.80 13.54
C LEU A 214 46.93 8.17 14.22
N LEU A 215 46.09 9.10 13.76
CA LEU A 215 45.90 10.39 14.44
C LEU A 215 45.43 10.18 15.88
N PHE A 216 44.41 9.36 16.06
CA PHE A 216 43.87 9.02 17.38
C PHE A 216 44.90 8.38 18.31
N TYR A 217 45.70 7.44 17.79
CA TYR A 217 46.79 6.83 18.53
C TYR A 217 47.85 7.87 18.97
N LYS A 218 48.25 8.77 18.07
CA LYS A 218 49.20 9.85 18.37
C LYS A 218 48.67 10.82 19.43
N MET A 219 47.36 11.12 19.39
CA MET A 219 46.72 11.96 20.41
C MET A 219 46.73 11.28 21.79
N ASP A 220 46.42 9.98 21.86
CA ASP A 220 46.38 9.24 23.11
C ASP A 220 47.74 9.20 23.81
N GLY A 221 48.82 9.10 23.04
CA GLY A 221 50.21 9.11 23.54
C GLY A 221 50.86 10.50 23.60
N HIS A 222 50.13 11.59 23.31
CA HIS A 222 50.74 12.90 23.20
C HIS A 222 51.24 13.43 24.56
N ARG A 223 52.47 13.94 24.60
CA ARG A 223 53.12 14.41 25.83
C ARG A 223 52.34 15.50 26.57
N ILE A 224 51.56 16.30 25.84
CA ILE A 224 50.74 17.38 26.44
C ILE A 224 49.70 16.83 27.42
N ARG A 225 49.29 15.56 27.31
CA ARG A 225 48.31 14.94 28.22
C ARG A 225 48.78 14.89 29.67
N TYR A 226 50.09 14.94 29.90
CA TYR A 226 50.67 14.99 31.25
C TYR A 226 50.66 16.40 31.87
N GLN A 227 50.21 17.42 31.12
CA GLN A 227 50.14 18.80 31.57
C GLN A 227 48.71 19.16 32.04
N PRO A 228 48.57 20.15 32.94
CA PRO A 228 47.26 20.73 33.26
C PRO A 228 46.55 21.17 31.97
N TYR A 229 45.26 20.85 31.84
CA TYR A 229 44.43 21.13 30.66
C TYR A 229 44.87 20.45 29.35
N GLY A 230 45.84 19.52 29.39
CA GLY A 230 46.38 18.87 28.20
C GLY A 230 45.33 18.17 27.34
N ASN A 231 44.37 17.48 27.98
CA ASN A 231 43.26 16.86 27.26
C ASN A 231 42.39 17.90 26.54
N THR A 232 42.06 19.03 27.19
CA THR A 232 41.28 20.12 26.59
C THR A 232 42.01 20.74 25.40
N CYS A 233 43.32 20.97 25.52
CA CYS A 233 44.14 21.48 24.41
C CYS A 233 44.10 20.55 23.19
N LEU A 234 44.18 19.23 23.41
CA LEU A 234 44.10 18.25 22.32
C LEU A 234 42.72 18.19 21.67
N LEU A 235 41.65 18.35 22.45
CA LEU A 235 40.28 18.37 21.91
C LEU A 235 40.02 19.61 21.06
N ILE A 236 40.51 20.77 21.49
CA ILE A 236 40.48 22.01 20.69
C ILE A 236 41.26 21.81 19.39
N TYR A 237 42.49 21.31 19.48
CA TYR A 237 43.30 21.00 18.30
C TYR A 237 42.58 20.06 17.33
N MET A 238 41.93 19.01 17.84
CA MET A 238 41.20 18.06 17.01
C MET A 238 39.99 18.69 16.33
N ASP A 239 39.19 19.49 17.05
CA ASP A 239 38.05 20.23 16.48
C ASP A 239 38.53 21.11 15.30
N GLU A 240 39.63 21.84 15.49
CA GLU A 240 40.21 22.69 14.45
C GLU A 240 40.73 21.90 13.25
N VAL A 241 41.51 20.83 13.48
CA VAL A 241 42.08 20.01 12.42
C VAL A 241 40.99 19.32 11.59
N ARG A 242 40.00 18.70 12.25
CA ARG A 242 38.90 18.03 11.55
C ARG A 242 38.10 19.03 10.74
N ARG A 243 37.72 20.17 11.32
CA ARG A 243 37.02 21.22 10.57
C ARG A 243 37.84 21.69 9.37
N GLY A 244 39.15 21.87 9.54
CA GLY A 244 40.07 22.22 8.46
C GLY A 244 40.05 21.22 7.31
N TRP A 245 40.04 19.92 7.59
CA TRP A 245 39.98 18.87 6.56
C TRP A 245 38.70 18.88 5.74
N HIS A 246 37.58 19.34 6.32
CA HIS A 246 36.28 19.38 5.65
C HIS A 246 35.94 20.75 5.02
N LEU A 247 36.81 21.76 5.20
CA LEU A 247 36.68 23.08 4.58
C LEU A 247 37.58 23.25 3.34
N ALA A 248 38.60 22.39 3.17
CA ALA A 248 39.49 22.34 2.02
C ALA A 248 38.87 21.57 0.86
#